data_AF-A0A521NRF7-F1
#
_entry.id   AF-A0A521NRF7-F1
#
_cell.length_a   1.000
_cell.length_b   1.000
_cell.length_c   1.000
_cell.angle_alpha   90.00
_cell.angle_beta   90.00
_cell.angle_gamma   90.00
#
_symmetry.space_group_name_H-M   'P 1'
#
loop_
_entity.id
_entity.type
_entity.pdbx_description
1 polymer ?
#
loop_
_entity_poly.entity_id
_entity_poly.type
_entity_poly.pdbx_seq_one_letter_code
_entity_poly.pdbx_strand_id
1 'polypeptide(L)'
;MAVVAQDQRMAALRELGVSEAMQRLVSGECLHEAFRGCCVGPPFYAYRGAAVPEGPALVPLWDRDSRVAAVWRQHDGLAFIEFSIEDPGAFEVLARTEQGFWASRFDFLYECDLAIETLQQAADSVGFRFLDRYLASREAAEDGLTSFAAHRSWLHALVAEIDREAADPGLSARAARRPSP
;
A
#
# COMPACT_ATOMS: atom_id res chain seq x y z
N MET A 1 -13.56 19.97 0.51
CA MET A 1 -12.27 19.60 -0.13
C MET A 1 -12.53 18.44 -1.08
N ALA A 2 -11.79 18.33 -2.18
CA ALA A 2 -12.24 17.55 -3.32
C ALA A 2 -11.65 16.13 -3.34
N VAL A 3 -12.53 15.12 -3.22
CA VAL A 3 -12.28 13.80 -3.78
C VAL A 3 -12.26 13.96 -5.30
N VAL A 4 -11.25 13.41 -5.98
CA VAL A 4 -11.21 13.41 -7.44
C VAL A 4 -12.43 12.65 -7.98
N ALA A 5 -13.16 13.30 -8.89
CA ALA A 5 -14.40 12.77 -9.44
C ALA A 5 -14.21 11.36 -10.04
N GLN A 6 -15.24 10.53 -9.91
CA GLN A 6 -15.15 9.10 -10.26
C GLN A 6 -14.74 8.86 -11.71
N ASP A 7 -15.22 9.68 -12.63
CA ASP A 7 -14.91 9.66 -14.07
C ASP A 7 -13.47 10.12 -14.38
N GLN A 8 -12.87 10.93 -13.50
CA GLN A 8 -11.50 11.43 -13.64
C GLN A 8 -10.46 10.58 -12.89
N ARG A 9 -10.90 9.72 -11.96
CA ARG A 9 -10.01 8.96 -11.06
C ARG A 9 -8.90 8.21 -11.78
N MET A 10 -9.23 7.47 -12.84
CA MET A 10 -8.23 6.67 -13.56
C MET A 10 -7.23 7.53 -14.34
N ALA A 11 -7.62 8.74 -14.78
CA ALA A 11 -6.69 9.70 -15.36
C ALA A 11 -5.75 10.25 -14.29
N ALA A 12 -6.28 10.64 -13.13
CA ALA A 12 -5.49 11.11 -12.01
C ALA A 12 -4.47 10.06 -11.53
N LEU A 13 -4.86 8.78 -11.39
CA LEU A 13 -3.93 7.71 -11.01
C LEU A 13 -2.77 7.56 -12.01
N ARG A 14 -3.06 7.63 -13.31
CA ARG A 14 -2.02 7.60 -14.36
C ARG A 14 -1.07 8.78 -14.25
N GLU A 15 -1.58 9.99 -14.00
CA GLU A 15 -0.77 11.19 -13.80
C GLU A 15 0.09 11.14 -12.52
N LEU A 16 -0.34 10.38 -11.53
CA LEU A 16 0.42 10.13 -10.31
C LEU A 16 1.53 9.09 -10.50
N GLY A 17 1.50 8.33 -11.61
CA GLY A 17 2.52 7.35 -11.95
C GLY A 17 2.44 6.05 -11.15
N VAL A 18 1.26 5.71 -10.59
CA VAL A 18 1.08 4.37 -10.00
C VAL A 18 1.16 3.29 -11.07
N SER A 19 1.62 2.10 -10.68
CA SER A 19 1.87 0.99 -11.60
C SER A 19 0.62 0.55 -12.36
N GLU A 20 0.82 -0.13 -13.50
CA GLU A 20 -0.29 -0.72 -14.25
C GLU A 20 -1.08 -1.73 -13.39
N ALA A 21 -0.38 -2.50 -12.54
CA ALA A 21 -1.03 -3.46 -11.65
C ALA A 21 -1.96 -2.76 -10.64
N MET A 22 -1.50 -1.66 -10.03
CA MET A 22 -2.33 -0.82 -9.17
C MET A 22 -3.55 -0.27 -9.93
N GLN A 23 -3.35 0.22 -11.15
CA GLN A 23 -4.46 0.74 -11.97
C GLN A 23 -5.51 -0.34 -12.26
N ARG A 24 -5.08 -1.56 -12.58
CA ARG A 24 -5.98 -2.70 -12.84
C ARG A 24 -6.78 -3.05 -11.60
N LEU A 25 -6.14 -3.21 -10.43
CA LEU A 25 -6.81 -3.47 -9.16
C LEU A 25 -7.82 -2.37 -8.78
N VAL A 26 -7.44 -1.10 -8.88
CA VAL A 26 -8.33 0.04 -8.56
C VAL A 26 -9.52 0.14 -9.52
N SER A 27 -9.35 -0.31 -10.77
CA SER A 27 -10.45 -0.37 -11.74
C SER A 27 -11.45 -1.51 -11.48
N GLY A 28 -11.08 -2.47 -10.63
CA GLY A 28 -11.91 -3.62 -10.26
C GLY A 28 -11.44 -4.95 -10.83
N GLU A 29 -10.34 -4.96 -11.57
CA GLU A 29 -9.74 -6.20 -12.06
C GLU A 29 -8.98 -6.89 -10.94
N CYS A 30 -9.37 -8.12 -10.60
CA CYS A 30 -8.71 -8.92 -9.58
C CYS A 30 -7.53 -9.69 -10.20
N LEU A 31 -6.30 -9.23 -9.94
CA LEU A 31 -5.07 -9.83 -10.49
C LEU A 31 -4.69 -11.15 -9.83
N HIS A 32 -5.08 -11.33 -8.57
CA HIS A 32 -4.83 -12.53 -7.78
C HIS A 32 -5.92 -12.67 -6.71
N GLU A 33 -6.28 -13.90 -6.35
CA GLU A 33 -7.36 -14.16 -5.40
C GLU A 33 -7.11 -13.59 -3.99
N ALA A 34 -5.84 -13.47 -3.60
CA ALA A 34 -5.42 -12.85 -2.34
C ALA A 34 -5.93 -11.40 -2.18
N PHE A 35 -6.16 -10.68 -3.29
CA PHE A 35 -6.65 -9.30 -3.25
C PHE A 35 -8.18 -9.20 -3.21
N ARG A 36 -8.88 -10.33 -3.43
CA ARG A 36 -10.34 -10.38 -3.51
C ARG A 36 -10.94 -9.97 -2.16
N GLY A 37 -11.42 -8.74 -2.08
CA GLY A 37 -12.10 -8.19 -0.91
C GLY A 37 -11.27 -7.20 -0.08
N CYS A 38 -9.98 -7.00 -0.35
CA CYS A 38 -9.14 -6.07 0.41
C CYS A 38 -8.36 -5.06 -0.43
N CYS A 39 -8.14 -5.34 -1.73
CA CYS A 39 -7.33 -4.50 -2.61
C CYS A 39 -7.93 -4.34 -4.02
N VAL A 40 -9.27 -4.29 -4.13
CA VAL A 40 -9.96 -4.19 -5.43
C VAL A 40 -10.99 -3.07 -5.38
N GLY A 41 -10.92 -2.15 -6.33
CA GLY A 41 -11.85 -1.04 -6.46
C GLY A 41 -13.08 -1.39 -7.33
N PRO A 42 -13.89 -0.39 -7.72
CA PRO A 42 -13.85 0.99 -7.23
C PRO A 42 -14.34 1.11 -5.76
N PRO A 43 -13.82 2.09 -4.98
CA PRO A 43 -14.40 2.50 -3.71
C PRO A 43 -15.85 2.95 -3.85
N PHE A 44 -16.66 2.59 -2.87
CA PHE A 44 -18.06 2.98 -2.72
C PHE A 44 -18.21 4.24 -1.86
N TYR A 45 -17.60 4.27 -0.67
CA TYR A 45 -17.88 5.29 0.35
C TYR A 45 -17.36 6.68 -0.04
N ALA A 46 -16.14 6.77 -0.59
CA ALA A 46 -15.55 8.03 -1.02
C ALA A 46 -16.39 8.80 -2.06
N TYR A 47 -17.26 8.10 -2.80
CA TYR A 47 -18.15 8.69 -3.81
C TYR A 47 -19.60 8.86 -3.35
N ARG A 48 -19.94 8.40 -2.14
CA ARG A 48 -21.32 8.43 -1.62
C ARG A 48 -21.48 9.33 -0.40
N GLY A 49 -20.69 10.39 -0.33
CA GLY A 49 -20.85 11.46 0.66
C GLY A 49 -20.18 11.18 2.01
N ALA A 50 -19.33 10.15 2.11
CA ALA A 50 -18.44 10.04 3.25
C ALA A 50 -17.53 11.28 3.31
N ALA A 51 -17.36 11.82 4.52
CA ALA A 51 -16.34 12.84 4.75
C ALA A 51 -14.95 12.23 4.53
N VAL A 52 -14.00 13.06 4.11
CA VAL A 52 -12.62 12.65 3.81
C VAL A 52 -11.64 13.54 4.56
N PRO A 53 -10.41 13.06 4.80
CA PRO A 53 -9.41 13.85 5.51
C PRO A 53 -9.13 15.19 4.81
N GLU A 54 -8.85 16.23 5.59
CA GLU A 54 -8.36 17.48 5.05
C GLU A 54 -6.94 17.29 4.49
N GLY A 55 -6.74 17.68 3.23
CA GLY A 55 -5.44 17.65 2.57
C GLY A 55 -5.49 17.95 1.07
N PRO A 56 -4.49 17.50 0.31
CA PRO A 56 -4.51 17.52 -1.16
C PRO A 56 -5.73 16.83 -1.76
N ALA A 57 -5.94 17.02 -3.07
CA ALA A 57 -6.98 16.29 -3.79
C ALA A 57 -6.81 14.78 -3.60
N LEU A 58 -7.86 14.12 -3.09
CA LEU A 58 -7.82 12.72 -2.70
C LEU A 58 -8.22 11.83 -3.87
N VAL A 59 -7.34 10.89 -4.24
CA VAL A 59 -7.62 9.89 -5.28
C VAL A 59 -7.84 8.55 -4.58
N PRO A 60 -9.10 8.09 -4.43
CA PRO A 60 -9.39 6.90 -3.65
C PRO A 60 -9.08 5.63 -4.46
N LEU A 61 -8.60 4.57 -3.81
CA LEU A 61 -8.17 3.32 -4.43
C LEU A 61 -9.23 2.22 -4.32
N TRP A 62 -9.66 1.92 -3.09
CA TRP A 62 -10.68 0.92 -2.74
C TRP A 62 -11.10 1.10 -1.28
N ASP A 63 -12.17 0.39 -0.89
CA ASP A 63 -12.67 0.37 0.48
C ASP A 63 -12.58 -1.03 1.07
N ARG A 64 -12.40 -1.11 2.39
CA ARG A 64 -12.49 -2.34 3.18
C ARG A 64 -12.95 -2.01 4.59
N ASP A 65 -13.99 -2.69 5.10
CA ASP A 65 -14.46 -2.57 6.49
C ASP A 65 -14.63 -1.12 6.97
N SER A 66 -15.38 -0.31 6.21
CA SER A 66 -15.61 1.12 6.51
C SER A 66 -14.34 2.00 6.47
N ARG A 67 -13.24 1.49 5.91
CA ARG A 67 -12.00 2.24 5.68
C ARG A 67 -11.78 2.43 4.19
N VAL A 68 -11.17 3.55 3.84
CA VAL A 68 -10.84 3.91 2.46
C VAL A 68 -9.32 3.99 2.34
N ALA A 69 -8.76 3.22 1.41
CA ALA A 69 -7.38 3.42 0.97
C ALA A 69 -7.36 4.48 -0.13
N ALA A 70 -6.44 5.43 -0.06
CA ALA A 70 -6.35 6.52 -1.01
C ALA A 70 -4.89 6.94 -1.23
N VAL A 71 -4.67 7.75 -2.27
CA VAL A 71 -3.37 8.37 -2.50
C VAL A 71 -3.51 9.89 -2.64
N TRP A 72 -2.50 10.58 -2.11
CA TRP A 72 -2.28 12.00 -2.29
C TRP A 72 -1.01 12.25 -3.10
N ARG A 73 -1.04 13.35 -3.88
CA ARG A 73 0.19 14.00 -4.35
C ARG A 73 0.67 14.96 -3.27
N GLN A 74 1.89 14.77 -2.81
CA GLN A 74 2.62 15.69 -1.96
C GLN A 74 3.72 16.41 -2.76
N HIS A 75 4.38 17.40 -2.14
CA HIS A 75 5.43 18.16 -2.82
C HIS A 75 6.67 17.31 -3.13
N ASP A 76 6.93 16.26 -2.35
CA ASP A 76 8.09 15.37 -2.39
C ASP A 76 7.76 13.97 -2.93
N GLY A 77 6.52 13.72 -3.33
CA GLY A 77 6.14 12.41 -3.87
C GLY A 77 4.67 12.08 -3.65
N LEU A 78 4.42 10.80 -3.41
CA LEU A 78 3.08 10.29 -3.10
C LEU A 78 2.97 10.07 -1.59
N ALA A 79 1.74 10.10 -1.09
CA ALA A 79 1.40 9.56 0.21
C ALA A 79 0.21 8.62 0.04
N PHE A 80 0.42 7.34 0.31
CA PHE A 80 -0.64 6.35 0.41
C PHE A 80 -1.19 6.43 1.82
N ILE A 81 -2.50 6.62 1.94
CA ILE A 81 -3.17 6.82 3.21
C ILE A 81 -4.33 5.85 3.38
N GLU A 82 -4.74 5.66 4.62
CA GLU A 82 -5.97 4.98 4.97
C GLU A 82 -6.70 5.75 6.07
N PHE A 83 -8.02 5.85 5.97
CA PHE A 83 -8.85 6.52 6.96
C PHE A 83 -10.18 5.79 7.15
N SER A 84 -10.78 5.97 8.32
CA SER A 84 -12.13 5.50 8.61
C SER A 84 -13.17 6.49 8.08
N ILE A 85 -14.27 6.01 7.50
CA ILE A 85 -15.39 6.87 7.12
C ILE A 85 -16.14 7.44 8.35
N GLU A 86 -15.96 6.81 9.52
CA GLU A 86 -16.58 7.22 10.79
C GLU A 86 -15.78 8.32 11.49
N ASP A 87 -14.46 8.33 11.31
CA ASP A 87 -13.55 9.36 11.81
C ASP A 87 -12.50 9.70 10.74
N PRO A 88 -12.88 10.51 9.72
CA PRO A 88 -11.98 10.85 8.62
C PRO A 88 -10.87 11.82 9.03
N GLY A 89 -10.93 12.42 10.22
CA GLY A 89 -9.83 13.23 10.75
C GLY A 89 -8.65 12.37 11.22
N ALA A 90 -8.93 11.14 11.68
CA ALA A 90 -7.93 10.17 12.12
C ALA A 90 -7.45 9.29 10.96
N PHE A 91 -6.71 9.88 10.01
CA PHE A 91 -6.07 9.14 8.92
C PHE A 91 -4.64 8.73 9.26
N GLU A 92 -4.16 7.70 8.57
CA GLU A 92 -2.80 7.19 8.66
C GLU A 92 -2.10 7.30 7.31
N VAL A 93 -0.85 7.76 7.30
CA VAL A 93 0.03 7.64 6.13
C VAL A 93 0.70 6.28 6.19
N LEU A 94 0.28 5.37 5.31
CA LEU A 94 0.79 4.01 5.24
C LEU A 94 2.17 3.96 4.61
N ALA A 95 2.39 4.70 3.52
CA ALA A 95 3.64 4.68 2.77
C ALA A 95 3.81 5.91 1.87
N ARG A 96 5.04 6.14 1.40
CA ARG A 96 5.40 7.20 0.45
C ARG A 96 5.70 6.68 -0.96
N THR A 97 5.83 5.37 -1.13
CA THR A 97 5.98 4.70 -2.41
C THR A 97 4.99 3.56 -2.53
N GLU A 98 4.74 3.11 -3.77
CA GLU A 98 3.88 1.95 -4.00
C GLU A 98 4.46 0.67 -3.39
N GLN A 99 5.80 0.53 -3.34
CA GLN A 99 6.44 -0.63 -2.71
C GLN A 99 6.26 -0.65 -1.19
N GLY A 100 6.36 0.50 -0.53
CA GLY A 100 6.04 0.61 0.89
C GLY A 100 4.55 0.35 1.16
N PHE A 101 3.67 0.82 0.26
CA PHE A 101 2.23 0.56 0.38
C PHE A 101 1.94 -0.94 0.27
N TRP A 102 2.59 -1.63 -0.67
CA TRP A 102 2.48 -3.09 -0.77
C TRP A 102 2.97 -3.78 0.49
N ALA A 103 4.07 -3.37 1.12
CA ALA A 103 4.49 -3.95 2.39
C ALA A 103 3.41 -3.87 3.49
N SER A 104 2.69 -2.73 3.60
CA SER A 104 1.54 -2.61 4.51
C SER A 104 0.39 -3.56 4.15
N ARG A 105 0.11 -3.76 2.86
CA ARG A 105 -0.96 -4.68 2.43
C ARG A 105 -0.58 -6.15 2.62
N PHE A 106 0.67 -6.50 2.33
CA PHE A 106 1.20 -7.84 2.54
C PHE A 106 1.26 -8.21 4.02
N ASP A 107 1.42 -7.24 4.91
CA ASP A 107 1.28 -7.47 6.34
C ASP A 107 -0.11 -7.96 6.72
N PHE A 108 -1.15 -7.27 6.25
CA PHE A 108 -2.53 -7.71 6.46
C PHE A 108 -2.80 -9.10 5.84
N LEU A 109 -2.27 -9.37 4.63
CA LEU A 109 -2.44 -10.68 3.98
C LEU A 109 -1.75 -11.79 4.77
N TYR A 110 -0.56 -11.53 5.32
CA TYR A 110 0.16 -12.46 6.18
C TYR A 110 -0.61 -12.73 7.48
N GLU A 111 -1.15 -11.69 8.13
CA GLU A 111 -1.98 -11.81 9.33
C GLU A 111 -3.30 -12.58 9.09
N CYS A 112 -3.76 -12.66 7.84
CA CYS A 112 -4.91 -13.49 7.45
C CYS A 112 -4.54 -14.96 7.18
N ASP A 113 -3.35 -15.41 7.61
CA ASP A 113 -2.85 -16.76 7.47
C ASP A 113 -2.77 -17.26 6.01
N LEU A 114 -2.53 -16.36 5.04
CA LEU A 114 -2.27 -16.77 3.66
C LEU A 114 -0.95 -17.55 3.57
N ALA A 115 -0.97 -18.64 2.80
CA ALA A 115 0.22 -19.45 2.55
C ALA A 115 1.33 -18.62 1.87
N ILE A 116 2.59 -18.92 2.17
CA ILE A 116 3.76 -18.19 1.64
C ILE A 116 3.76 -18.23 0.10
N GLU A 117 3.44 -19.37 -0.51
CA GLU A 117 3.37 -19.52 -1.96
C GLU A 117 2.29 -18.60 -2.58
N THR A 118 1.16 -18.46 -1.88
CA THR A 118 0.07 -17.54 -2.28
C THR A 118 0.53 -16.08 -2.19
N LEU A 119 1.30 -15.73 -1.15
CA LEU A 119 1.88 -14.39 -1.02
C LEU A 119 2.90 -14.11 -2.13
N GLN A 120 3.73 -15.08 -2.49
CA GLN A 120 4.70 -14.96 -3.59
C GLN A 120 3.99 -14.68 -4.93
N GLN A 121 2.99 -15.48 -5.27
CA GLN A 121 2.21 -15.29 -6.50
C GLN A 121 1.48 -13.94 -6.51
N ALA A 122 0.93 -13.53 -5.38
CA ALA A 122 0.31 -12.21 -5.24
C ALA A 122 1.33 -11.09 -5.44
N ALA A 123 2.53 -11.21 -4.87
CA ALA A 123 3.58 -10.19 -4.97
C ALA A 123 4.07 -10.03 -6.40
N ASP A 124 4.27 -11.14 -7.12
CA ASP A 124 4.64 -11.13 -8.54
C ASP A 124 3.58 -10.40 -9.39
N SER A 125 2.29 -10.64 -9.12
CA SER A 125 1.20 -10.04 -9.89
C SER A 125 1.10 -8.51 -9.76
N VAL A 126 1.64 -7.94 -8.68
CA VAL A 126 1.67 -6.48 -8.44
C VAL A 126 3.08 -5.87 -8.50
N GLY A 127 4.10 -6.69 -8.78
CA GLY A 127 5.49 -6.26 -8.79
C GLY A 127 6.02 -5.83 -7.42
N PHE A 128 5.54 -6.42 -6.33
CA PHE A 128 6.07 -6.17 -4.99
C PHE A 128 7.40 -6.92 -4.81
N ARG A 129 8.52 -6.20 -4.98
CA ARG A 129 9.86 -6.81 -5.02
C ARG A 129 10.50 -7.03 -3.64
N PHE A 130 9.83 -6.65 -2.56
CA PHE A 130 10.36 -6.72 -1.20
C PHE A 130 9.71 -7.80 -0.34
N LEU A 131 8.95 -8.74 -0.93
CA LEU A 131 8.28 -9.80 -0.17
C LEU A 131 9.25 -10.61 0.69
N ASP A 132 10.35 -11.11 0.13
CA ASP A 132 11.32 -11.92 0.88
C ASP A 132 11.90 -11.15 2.07
N ARG A 133 12.16 -9.86 1.91
CA ARG A 133 12.62 -8.99 3.00
C ARG A 133 11.54 -8.81 4.06
N TYR A 134 10.29 -8.60 3.64
CA TYR A 134 9.15 -8.51 4.55
C TYR A 134 9.04 -9.77 5.40
N LEU A 135 9.03 -10.95 4.78
CA LEU A 135 8.91 -12.24 5.45
C LEU A 135 10.06 -12.47 6.44
N ALA A 136 11.31 -12.24 6.00
CA ALA A 136 12.48 -12.37 6.88
C ALA A 136 12.45 -11.39 8.06
N SER A 137 11.96 -10.16 7.85
CA SER A 137 11.81 -9.18 8.93
C SER A 137 10.70 -9.58 9.90
N ARG A 138 9.59 -10.13 9.40
CA ARG A 138 8.44 -10.57 10.20
C ARG A 138 8.78 -11.75 11.10
N GLU A 139 9.56 -12.70 10.58
CA GLU A 139 10.10 -13.84 11.33
C GLU A 139 11.08 -13.35 12.41
N ALA A 140 12.05 -12.50 12.04
CA ALA A 140 13.04 -11.99 13.00
C ALA A 140 12.42 -11.13 14.12
N ALA A 141 11.28 -10.49 13.87
CA ALA A 141 10.59 -9.66 14.84
C ALA A 141 9.59 -10.43 15.72
N GLU A 142 9.26 -11.69 15.40
CA GLU A 142 8.12 -12.42 15.98
C GLU A 142 8.04 -12.36 17.51
N ASP A 143 9.15 -12.66 18.20
CA ASP A 143 9.24 -12.63 19.66
C ASP A 143 8.98 -11.23 20.28
N GLY A 144 9.21 -10.16 19.49
CA GLY A 144 9.06 -8.77 19.91
C GLY A 144 7.68 -8.17 19.64
N LEU A 145 6.86 -8.79 18.78
CA LEU A 145 5.55 -8.28 18.35
C LEU A 145 4.44 -8.61 19.37
N THR A 146 4.71 -8.34 20.64
CA THR A 146 3.86 -8.70 21.79
C THR A 146 2.66 -7.75 22.00
N SER A 147 2.54 -6.69 21.21
CA SER A 147 1.43 -5.73 21.30
C SER A 147 1.15 -5.07 19.97
N PHE A 148 -0.08 -4.56 19.80
CA PHE A 148 -0.47 -3.76 18.63
C PHE A 148 0.44 -2.56 18.39
N ALA A 149 0.90 -1.90 19.47
CA ALA A 149 1.82 -0.77 19.36
C ALA A 149 3.20 -1.22 18.86
N ALA A 150 3.73 -2.34 19.38
CA ALA A 150 5.00 -2.90 18.93
C ALA A 150 4.93 -3.32 17.46
N HIS A 151 3.82 -3.96 17.05
CA HIS A 151 3.59 -4.35 15.67
C HIS A 151 3.56 -3.16 14.73
N ARG A 152 2.74 -2.15 15.04
CA ARG A 152 2.69 -0.94 14.20
C ARG A 152 4.03 -0.24 14.11
N SER A 153 4.75 -0.11 15.23
CA SER A 153 6.08 0.52 15.21
C SER A 153 7.06 -0.24 14.33
N TRP A 154 7.07 -1.57 14.38
CA TRP A 154 7.89 -2.41 13.50
C TRP A 154 7.50 -2.24 12.02
N LEU A 155 6.20 -2.35 11.71
CA LEU A 155 5.72 -2.23 10.32
C LEU A 155 6.04 -0.85 9.74
N HIS A 156 5.81 0.23 10.48
CA HIS A 156 6.17 1.58 10.04
C HIS A 156 7.66 1.74 9.77
N ALA A 157 8.51 1.15 10.61
CA ALA A 157 9.96 1.19 10.39
C ALA A 157 10.35 0.44 9.11
N LEU A 158 9.82 -0.77 8.90
CA LEU A 158 10.08 -1.56 7.71
C LEU A 158 9.58 -0.86 6.43
N VAL A 159 8.37 -0.31 6.46
CA VAL A 159 7.81 0.44 5.32
C VAL A 159 8.66 1.67 5.00
N ALA A 160 9.11 2.41 6.01
CA ALA A 160 9.97 3.57 5.81
C ALA A 160 11.34 3.22 5.21
N GLU A 161 11.88 2.04 5.52
CA GLU A 161 13.10 1.52 4.88
C GLU A 161 12.85 1.15 3.41
N ILE A 162 11.76 0.44 3.13
CA ILE A 162 11.36 0.08 1.76
C ILE A 162 11.11 1.32 0.92
N ASP A 163 10.41 2.32 1.45
CA ASP A 163 10.17 3.60 0.78
C ASP A 163 11.47 4.30 0.40
N ARG A 164 12.44 4.34 1.32
CA ARG A 164 13.75 4.96 1.08
C ARG A 164 14.49 4.27 -0.05
N GLU A 165 14.48 2.94 -0.10
CA GLU A 165 15.15 2.18 -1.15
C GLU A 165 14.38 2.24 -2.48
N ALA A 166 13.06 2.24 -2.45
CA ALA A 166 12.23 2.36 -3.65
C ALA A 166 12.34 3.75 -4.30
N ALA A 167 12.55 4.80 -3.50
CA ALA A 167 12.77 6.16 -3.99
C ALA A 167 14.17 6.40 -4.58
N ASP A 168 15.16 5.53 -4.29
CA ASP A 168 16.54 5.64 -4.82
C ASP A 168 16.86 4.49 -5.81
N PRO A 169 16.69 4.72 -7.13
CA PRO A 169 17.02 3.71 -8.15
C PRO A 169 18.50 3.29 -8.16
N GLY A 170 19.41 4.04 -7.52
CA GLY A 170 20.85 3.79 -7.52
C GLY A 170 21.32 2.71 -6.54
N LEU A 171 20.53 2.38 -5.52
CA LEU A 171 20.88 1.38 -4.49
C LEU A 171 20.58 -0.06 -4.92
N SER A 172 19.48 -0.31 -5.64
CA SER A 172 19.15 -1.64 -6.18
C SER A 172 20.20 -2.13 -7.21
N ALA A 173 20.82 -1.23 -7.97
CA ALA A 173 21.88 -1.59 -8.93
C ALA A 173 23.22 -1.94 -8.25
N ARG A 174 23.46 -1.48 -7.01
CA ARG A 174 24.68 -1.75 -6.24
C ARG A 174 24.58 -3.03 -5.41
N ALA A 175 23.39 -3.38 -4.91
CA ALA A 175 23.16 -4.64 -4.20
C ALA A 175 23.36 -5.86 -5.11
N ALA A 176 23.02 -5.75 -6.40
CA ALA A 176 23.25 -6.79 -7.42
C ALA A 176 24.72 -6.95 -7.86
N ARG A 177 25.67 -6.17 -7.30
CA ARG A 177 27.09 -6.16 -7.69
C ARG A 177 28.06 -6.46 -6.54
N ARG A 178 27.69 -7.26 -5.54
CA ARG A 178 28.69 -7.84 -4.64
C ARG A 178 29.31 -9.09 -5.31
N PRO A 179 30.61 -9.09 -5.66
CA PRO A 179 31.31 -10.33 -5.96
C PRO A 179 31.44 -11.14 -4.67
N SER A 180 31.09 -12.42 -4.73
CA SER A 180 31.40 -13.38 -3.66
C SER A 180 32.92 -13.45 -3.45
N PRO A 181 33.39 -13.58 -2.20
CA PRO A 181 34.81 -13.81 -1.90
C PRO A 181 35.31 -15.15 -2.46
#